data_AF-A0A954KWT7-F1
#
_entry.id   AF-A0A954KWT7-F1
#
_cell.length_a   1.000
_cell.length_b   1.000
_cell.length_c   1.000
_cell.angle_alpha   90.00
_cell.angle_beta   90.00
_cell.angle_gamma   90.00
#
_symmetry.space_group_name_H-M   'P 1'
#
loop_
_entity.id
_entity.type
_entity.pdbx_description
1 polymer ?
#
loop_
_entity_poly.entity_id
_entity_poly.type
_entity_poly.pdbx_seq_one_letter_code
_entity_poly.pdbx_strand_id
1 'polypeptide(L)'
;PFGREPVQPGDPPRPGQDYYIVVQMNMPTDRTIYPLRDLSGRIEGTDGYQQKIPEKAFAMTEDEKLVAVNPRRGIPVIDNVVQVFIRVPGANRQVEDTIRVSSRLLRESQELILTFQ
;
A
#
# COMPACT_ATOMS: atom_id res chain seq x y z
N PRO A 1 19.14 -26.29 -4.26
CA PRO A 1 17.69 -26.49 -4.04
C PRO A 1 16.88 -25.93 -5.21
N PHE A 2 16.16 -26.80 -5.91
CA PHE A 2 15.40 -26.52 -7.12
C PHE A 2 14.17 -25.62 -6.85
N GLY A 3 13.91 -24.70 -7.79
CA GLY A 3 12.57 -24.38 -8.26
C GLY A 3 11.64 -23.61 -7.32
N ARG A 4 11.90 -22.34 -7.07
CA ARG A 4 10.82 -21.40 -6.75
C ARG A 4 10.76 -20.36 -7.86
N GLU A 5 9.66 -20.35 -8.61
CA GLU A 5 9.39 -19.30 -9.58
C GLU A 5 9.47 -17.93 -8.88
N PRO A 6 10.02 -16.90 -9.58
CA PRO A 6 10.01 -15.55 -9.07
C PRO A 6 8.56 -15.10 -8.83
N VAL A 7 8.30 -14.54 -7.66
CA VAL A 7 6.98 -14.03 -7.28
C VAL A 7 6.72 -12.75 -8.08
N GLN A 8 5.60 -12.70 -8.79
CA GLN A 8 5.17 -11.55 -9.59
C GLN A 8 4.19 -10.67 -8.80
N PRO A 9 4.08 -9.37 -9.10
CA PRO A 9 3.01 -8.53 -8.56
C PRO A 9 1.63 -9.16 -8.83
N GLY A 10 0.85 -9.34 -7.77
CA GLY A 10 -0.46 -10.00 -7.84
C GLY A 10 -0.46 -11.48 -7.47
N ASP A 11 0.71 -12.13 -7.36
CA ASP A 11 0.80 -13.47 -6.80
C ASP A 11 0.47 -13.46 -5.30
N PRO A 12 -0.20 -14.51 -4.77
CA PRO A 12 -0.43 -14.63 -3.34
C PRO A 12 0.92 -14.73 -2.58
N PRO A 13 1.07 -14.03 -1.45
CA PRO A 13 2.24 -14.15 -0.61
C PRO A 13 2.32 -15.57 -0.06
N ARG A 14 3.53 -16.13 -0.03
CA ARG A 14 3.77 -17.41 0.63
C ARG A 14 3.65 -17.25 2.15
N PRO A 15 3.38 -18.32 2.90
CA PRO A 15 3.39 -18.26 4.36
C PRO A 15 4.70 -17.66 4.90
N GLY A 16 4.60 -16.66 5.76
CA GLY A 16 5.72 -15.91 6.36
C GLY A 16 6.43 -14.96 5.39
N GLN A 17 5.94 -14.78 4.17
CA GLN A 17 6.50 -13.82 3.22
C GLN A 17 5.83 -12.45 3.39
N ASP A 18 6.64 -11.46 3.77
CA ASP A 18 6.22 -10.06 3.74
C ASP A 18 5.86 -9.62 2.32
N TYR A 19 4.86 -8.76 2.24
CA TYR A 19 4.43 -8.19 0.97
C TYR A 19 4.07 -6.71 1.13
N TYR A 20 3.89 -6.04 0.00
CA TYR A 20 3.46 -4.65 -0.04
C TYR A 20 2.11 -4.55 -0.72
N ILE A 21 1.20 -3.81 -0.09
CA ILE A 21 0.01 -3.30 -0.77
C ILE A 21 0.41 -1.96 -1.38
N VAL A 22 0.19 -1.82 -2.69
CA VAL A 22 0.46 -0.59 -3.43
C VAL A 22 -0.86 0.10 -3.71
N VAL A 23 -1.13 1.19 -3.00
CA VAL A 23 -2.26 2.06 -3.29
C VAL A 23 -1.82 3.06 -4.34
N GLN A 24 -2.35 2.93 -5.55
CA GLN A 24 -2.10 3.85 -6.66
C GLN A 24 -3.28 4.80 -6.82
N MET A 25 -3.00 6.10 -6.83
CA MET A 25 -4.01 7.14 -7.05
C MET A 25 -3.62 8.01 -8.24
N ASN A 26 -4.55 8.18 -9.18
CA ASN A 26 -4.39 9.10 -10.30
C ASN A 26 -4.76 10.51 -9.85
N MET A 27 -3.86 11.47 -10.06
CA MET A 27 -4.07 12.86 -9.69
C MET A 27 -4.73 13.63 -10.85
N PRO A 28 -5.91 14.25 -10.63
CA PRO A 28 -6.63 14.98 -11.69
C PRO A 28 -6.09 16.40 -11.95
N THR A 29 -5.01 16.79 -11.28
CA THR A 29 -4.46 18.16 -11.30
C THR A 29 -2.95 18.10 -11.36
N ASP A 30 -2.32 19.15 -11.90
CA ASP A 30 -0.85 19.35 -12.04
C ASP A 30 -0.10 19.53 -10.70
N ARG A 31 -0.63 18.96 -9.62
CA ARG A 31 0.02 18.98 -8.31
C ARG A 31 1.27 18.14 -8.37
N THR A 32 2.36 18.69 -7.85
CA THR A 32 3.63 17.99 -7.71
C THR A 32 3.73 17.22 -6.39
N ILE A 33 2.87 17.53 -5.42
CA ILE A 33 2.86 16.91 -4.08
C ILE A 33 1.44 16.53 -3.67
N TYR A 34 1.28 15.29 -3.22
CA TYR A 34 0.08 14.79 -2.56
C TYR A 34 0.21 14.88 -1.03
N PRO A 35 -0.67 15.61 -0.33
CA PRO A 35 -0.64 15.70 1.13
C PRO A 35 -1.03 14.37 1.78
N LEU A 36 -0.10 13.74 2.50
CA LEU A 36 -0.35 12.41 3.09
C LEU A 36 -1.53 12.39 4.07
N ARG A 37 -1.77 13.50 4.79
CA ARG A 37 -2.93 13.70 5.68
C ARG A 37 -4.30 13.62 5.00
N ASP A 38 -4.36 13.70 3.67
CA ASP A 38 -5.60 13.54 2.91
C ASP A 38 -5.92 12.07 2.63
N LEU A 39 -4.93 11.17 2.80
CA LEU A 39 -5.13 9.73 2.79
C LEU A 39 -5.45 9.23 4.20
N SER A 40 -6.48 8.39 4.30
CA SER A 40 -6.84 7.70 5.53
C SER A 40 -7.34 6.31 5.23
N GLY A 41 -7.26 5.40 6.19
CA GLY A 41 -7.70 4.03 5.98
C GLY A 41 -7.24 3.07 7.04
N ARG A 42 -7.49 1.78 6.80
CA ARG A 42 -7.06 0.70 7.66
C ARG A 42 -6.93 -0.61 6.88
N ILE A 43 -5.99 -1.44 7.29
CA ILE A 43 -5.85 -2.84 6.92
C ILE A 43 -6.20 -3.68 8.15
N GLU A 44 -7.07 -4.66 7.98
CA GLU A 44 -7.51 -5.61 9.00
C GLU A 44 -7.35 -7.03 8.45
N GLY A 45 -6.43 -7.80 9.03
CA GLY A 45 -6.19 -9.19 8.68
C GLY A 45 -6.90 -10.16 9.63
N THR A 46 -7.33 -11.30 9.11
CA THR A 46 -7.97 -12.37 9.91
C THR A 46 -7.02 -13.04 10.90
N ASP A 47 -5.71 -12.82 10.77
CA ASP A 47 -4.67 -13.23 11.73
C ASP A 47 -4.49 -12.25 12.91
N GLY A 48 -5.31 -11.19 12.97
CA GLY A 48 -5.25 -10.16 13.99
C GLY A 48 -4.33 -8.99 13.65
N TYR A 49 -3.72 -8.98 12.45
CA TYR A 49 -2.97 -7.84 11.97
C TYR A 49 -3.87 -6.62 11.79
N GLN A 50 -3.43 -5.47 12.29
CA GLN A 50 -4.11 -4.19 12.12
C GLN A 50 -3.11 -3.08 11.85
N GLN A 51 -3.37 -2.28 10.83
CA GLN A 51 -2.56 -1.10 10.53
C GLN A 51 -3.44 0.04 10.01
N LYS A 52 -3.25 1.25 10.55
CA LYS A 52 -3.89 2.45 10.02
C LYS A 52 -3.10 2.96 8.82
N ILE A 53 -3.79 3.46 7.81
CA ILE A 53 -3.19 4.16 6.67
C ILE A 53 -3.27 5.66 6.99
N PRO A 54 -2.16 6.42 6.85
CA PRO A 54 -0.89 6.07 6.21
C PRO A 54 0.26 5.79 7.21
N GLU A 55 -0.02 5.19 8.36
CA GLU A 55 1.04 4.85 9.32
C GLU A 55 2.01 3.84 8.70
N LYS A 56 3.31 4.04 8.94
CA LYS A 56 4.41 3.21 8.39
C LYS A 56 4.34 3.03 6.86
N ALA A 57 3.74 3.96 6.15
CA ALA A 57 3.73 3.95 4.70
C ALA A 57 5.12 4.30 4.15
N PHE A 58 5.35 3.89 2.91
CA PHE A 58 6.50 4.23 2.09
C PHE A 58 6.03 4.86 0.78
N ALA A 59 6.91 5.59 0.13
CA ALA A 59 6.72 6.11 -1.21
C ALA A 59 7.94 5.79 -2.07
N MET A 60 7.73 5.71 -3.37
CA MET A 60 8.82 5.63 -4.33
C MET A 60 9.37 7.04 -4.57
N THR A 61 10.69 7.19 -4.53
CA THR A 61 11.38 8.40 -5.02
C THR A 61 11.51 8.35 -6.54
N GLU A 62 11.89 9.47 -7.16
CA GLU A 62 12.27 9.50 -8.59
C GLU A 62 13.39 8.50 -8.92
N ASP A 63 14.35 8.29 -8.01
CA ASP A 63 15.41 7.27 -8.15
C ASP A 63 14.96 5.81 -7.87
N GLU A 64 13.66 5.53 -7.91
CA GLU A 64 13.08 4.20 -7.68
C GLU A 64 13.42 3.56 -6.32
N LYS A 65 13.63 4.39 -5.28
CA LYS A 65 13.89 3.92 -3.91
C LYS A 65 12.64 4.04 -3.06
N LEU A 66 12.32 2.97 -2.32
CA LEU A 66 11.30 3.00 -1.28
C LEU A 66 11.82 3.74 -0.04
N VAL A 67 11.18 4.85 0.30
CA VAL A 67 11.51 5.65 1.48
C VAL A 67 10.30 5.78 2.40
N ALA A 68 10.53 5.69 3.71
CA ALA A 68 9.48 5.88 4.69
C ALA A 68 8.94 7.32 4.60
N VAL A 69 7.62 7.46 4.50
CA VAL A 69 7.02 8.79 4.35
C VAL A 69 6.85 9.45 5.72
N ASN A 70 7.17 10.74 5.78
CA ASN A 70 6.89 11.56 6.95
C ASN A 70 5.45 12.11 6.83
N PRO A 71 4.54 11.87 7.78
CA PRO A 71 3.16 12.38 7.73
C PRO A 71 3.02 13.90 7.68
N ARG A 72 4.05 14.65 8.12
CA ARG A 72 4.11 16.11 8.00
C ARG A 72 4.55 16.59 6.61
N ARG A 73 5.12 15.70 5.81
CA ARG A 73 5.49 15.96 4.41
C ARG A 73 4.47 15.29 3.49
N GLY A 74 4.43 15.75 2.24
CA GLY A 74 3.64 15.09 1.19
C GLY A 74 4.46 14.06 0.43
N ILE A 75 3.77 13.30 -0.42
CA ILE A 75 4.35 12.32 -1.34
C ILE A 75 4.48 12.99 -2.72
N PRO A 76 5.62 12.83 -3.42
CA PRO A 76 5.75 13.34 -4.79
C PRO A 76 4.71 12.70 -5.71
N VAL A 77 4.15 13.51 -6.60
CA VAL A 77 3.33 13.05 -7.71
C VAL A 77 4.27 12.88 -8.90
N ILE A 78 4.40 11.66 -9.40
CA ILE A 78 5.27 11.32 -10.53
C ILE A 78 4.36 10.84 -11.66
N ASP A 79 4.45 11.47 -12.83
CA ASP A 79 3.59 11.16 -13.99
C ASP A 79 2.09 11.17 -13.67
N ASN A 80 1.65 12.16 -12.88
CA ASN A 80 0.27 12.28 -12.36
C ASN A 80 -0.21 11.11 -11.51
N VAL A 81 0.71 10.28 -11.01
CA VAL A 81 0.42 9.14 -10.16
C VAL A 81 1.06 9.32 -8.79
N VAL A 82 0.30 8.95 -7.75
CA VAL A 82 0.81 8.79 -6.39
C VAL A 82 0.77 7.33 -6.03
N GLN A 83 1.89 6.77 -5.61
CA GLN A 83 1.97 5.42 -5.10
C GLN A 83 2.32 5.42 -3.62
N VAL A 84 1.49 4.76 -2.83
CA VAL A 84 1.70 4.57 -1.39
C VAL A 84 1.88 3.09 -1.13
N PHE A 85 3.03 2.73 -0.58
CA PHE A 85 3.41 1.37 -0.28
C PHE A 85 3.18 1.09 1.19
N ILE A 86 2.45 0.03 1.48
CA ILE A 86 2.13 -0.39 2.84
C ILE A 86 2.67 -1.80 3.04
N ARG A 87 3.69 -1.93 3.91
CA ARG A 87 4.26 -3.24 4.23
C ARG A 87 3.32 -4.00 5.15
N VAL A 88 2.91 -5.18 4.72
CA VAL A 88 2.18 -6.14 5.54
C VAL A 88 3.11 -7.31 5.86
N PRO A 89 3.35 -7.60 7.14
CA PRO A 89 4.13 -8.77 7.55
C PRO A 89 3.49 -10.06 7.04
N GLY A 90 4.32 -11.03 6.64
CA GLY A 90 3.83 -12.32 6.20
C GLY A 90 3.15 -13.09 7.34
N ALA A 91 1.95 -13.62 7.08
CA ALA A 91 1.23 -14.45 8.03
C ALA A 91 1.59 -15.93 7.89
N ASN A 92 1.38 -16.72 8.95
CA ASN A 92 1.72 -18.15 8.98
C ASN A 92 0.74 -19.05 8.21
N ARG A 93 -0.44 -18.56 7.80
CA ARG A 93 -1.53 -19.35 7.20
C ARG A 93 -2.29 -18.53 6.16
N GLN A 94 -3.27 -19.17 5.51
CA GLN A 94 -4.27 -18.55 4.65
C GLN A 94 -4.91 -17.36 5.38
N VAL A 95 -4.67 -16.15 4.87
CA VAL A 95 -5.19 -14.90 5.46
C VAL A 95 -6.12 -14.19 4.50
N GLU A 96 -7.07 -13.48 5.09
CA GLU A 96 -7.93 -12.54 4.39
C GLU A 96 -7.61 -11.17 4.98
N ASP A 97 -7.33 -10.21 4.10
CA ASP A 97 -7.03 -8.84 4.46
C ASP A 97 -8.11 -7.92 3.90
N THR A 98 -8.82 -7.22 4.78
CA THR A 98 -9.74 -6.16 4.41
C THR A 98 -9.02 -4.82 4.46
N ILE A 99 -9.01 -4.12 3.32
CA ILE A 99 -8.34 -2.84 3.15
C ILE A 99 -9.38 -1.79 2.83
N ARG A 100 -9.45 -0.77 3.68
CA ARG A 100 -10.29 0.42 3.47
C ARG A 100 -9.39 1.60 3.27
N VAL A 101 -9.57 2.35 2.19
CA VAL A 101 -8.79 3.54 1.89
C VAL A 101 -9.71 4.66 1.42
N SER A 102 -9.40 5.89 1.84
CA SER A 102 -10.14 7.08 1.46
C SER A 102 -9.20 8.26 1.24
N SER A 103 -9.43 9.01 0.16
CA SER A 103 -8.77 10.27 -0.13
C SER A 103 -9.78 11.41 -0.07
N ARG A 104 -9.58 12.34 0.87
CA ARG A 104 -10.40 13.57 0.97
C ARG A 104 -10.21 14.49 -0.23
N LEU A 105 -8.99 14.53 -0.79
CA LEU A 105 -8.64 15.36 -1.93
C LEU A 105 -9.31 14.86 -3.22
N LEU A 106 -9.33 13.54 -3.43
CA LEU A 106 -9.98 12.93 -4.60
C LEU A 106 -11.48 12.70 -4.41
N ARG A 107 -11.97 12.81 -3.16
CA ARG A 107 -13.36 12.51 -2.78
C ARG A 107 -13.75 11.08 -3.11
N GLU A 108 -12.82 10.16 -2.86
CA GLU A 108 -12.97 8.75 -3.18
C GLU A 108 -12.72 7.89 -1.95
N SER A 109 -13.46 6.79 -1.86
CA SER A 109 -13.29 5.75 -0.86
C SER A 109 -13.44 4.39 -1.53
N GLN A 110 -12.54 3.47 -1.21
CA GLN A 110 -12.55 2.10 -1.72
C GLN A 110 -12.38 1.11 -0.58
N GLU A 111 -13.01 -0.04 -0.74
CA GLU A 111 -12.82 -1.22 0.09
C GLU A 111 -12.40 -2.37 -0.81
N LEU A 112 -11.33 -3.07 -0.43
CA LEU A 112 -10.80 -4.24 -1.11
C LEU A 112 -10.65 -5.36 -0.09
N ILE A 113 -11.10 -6.56 -0.47
CA ILE A 113 -10.87 -7.78 0.29
C ILE A 113 -9.91 -8.64 -0.51
N LEU A 114 -8.76 -8.94 0.08
CA LEU A 114 -7.77 -9.85 -0.49
C LEU A 114 -7.89 -11.19 0.21
N THR A 115 -8.10 -12.26 -0.55
CA THR A 115 -8.09 -13.64 -0.04
C THR A 115 -6.92 -14.37 -0.68
N PHE A 116 -5.99 -14.86 0.13
CA PHE A 116 -4.88 -15.66 -0.36
C PHE A 116 -5.25 -17.13 -0.22
N GLN A 117 -5.09 -17.94 -1.28
CA GLN A 117 -5.41 -19.38 -1.26
C GLN A 117 -4.17 -20.25 -1.14
#